data_AF-A0A523UD36-F1
#
_entry.id   AF-A0A523UD36-F1
#
_cell.length_a   1.000
_cell.length_b   1.000
_cell.length_c   1.000
_cell.angle_alpha   90.00
_cell.angle_beta   90.00
_cell.angle_gamma   90.00
#
_symmetry.space_group_name_H-M   'P 1'
#
loop_
_entity.id
_entity.type
_entity.pdbx_description
1 polymer ?
#
loop_
_entity_poly.entity_id
_entity_poly.type
_entity_poly.pdbx_seq_one_letter_code
_entity_poly.pdbx_strand_id
1 'polypeptide(L)'
;MEADKLRGVGVSCFGLILLTCAILVLIFVPSWGRWVAAYPAQIAELPFPPEAAPMVAGITALIGPLLEQIGGYIQVVGYFIGSLLTLIALGVTSIGVVFARR
;
A
#
# COMPACT_ATOMS: atom_id res chain seq x y z
N MET A 1 20.48 23.09 -25.03
CA MET A 1 19.15 23.76 -24.97
C MET A 1 18.02 22.81 -25.34
N GLU A 2 17.81 22.44 -26.61
CA GLU A 2 16.68 21.55 -26.96
C GLU A 2 16.83 20.13 -26.40
N ALA A 3 18.04 19.58 -26.41
CA ALA A 3 18.35 18.28 -25.80
C ALA A 3 18.16 18.27 -24.27
N ASP A 4 18.48 19.36 -23.57
CA ASP A 4 18.32 19.48 -22.12
C ASP A 4 16.85 19.58 -21.72
N LYS A 5 16.06 20.27 -22.55
CA LYS A 5 14.62 20.34 -22.41
C LYS A 5 13.95 18.98 -22.58
N LEU A 6 14.32 18.22 -23.61
CA LEU A 6 13.82 16.86 -23.83
C LEU A 6 14.23 15.91 -22.70
N ARG A 7 15.46 16.03 -22.17
CA ARG A 7 15.91 15.30 -20.98
C ARG A 7 15.07 15.65 -19.75
N GLY A 8 14.80 16.93 -19.52
CA GLY A 8 13.95 17.38 -18.41
C GLY A 8 12.52 16.84 -18.48
N VAL A 9 11.92 16.81 -19.66
CA VAL A 9 10.61 16.18 -19.90
C VAL A 9 10.65 14.69 -19.58
N GLY A 10 11.67 13.97 -20.07
CA GLY A 10 11.84 12.53 -19.79
C GLY A 10 11.94 12.22 -18.30
N VAL A 11 12.76 12.98 -17.56
CA VAL A 11 12.91 12.83 -16.10
C VAL A 11 11.61 13.15 -15.37
N SER A 12 10.88 14.17 -15.82
CA SER A 12 9.57 14.53 -15.23
C SER A 12 8.54 13.41 -15.43
N CYS A 13 8.46 12.85 -16.63
CA CYS A 13 7.57 11.71 -16.93
C CYS A 13 7.90 10.50 -16.05
N PHE A 14 9.18 10.17 -15.89
CA PHE A 14 9.60 9.09 -14.99
C PHE A 14 9.21 9.37 -13.53
N GLY A 15 9.40 10.61 -13.06
CA GLY A 15 8.95 11.02 -11.73
C GLY A 15 7.44 10.86 -11.52
N LEU A 16 6.61 11.17 -12.54
CA LEU A 16 5.16 10.98 -12.49
C LEU A 16 4.75 9.50 -12.49
N ILE A 17 5.48 8.63 -13.21
CA ILE A 17 5.27 7.19 -13.17
C ILE A 17 5.58 6.66 -11.77
N LEU A 18 6.72 7.05 -11.19
CA LEU A 18 7.07 6.70 -9.81
C LEU A 18 6.03 7.19 -8.80
N LEU A 19 5.50 8.41 -8.98
CA LEU A 19 4.45 8.96 -8.13
C LEU A 19 3.17 8.12 -8.22
N THR A 20 2.81 7.68 -9.41
CA THR A 20 1.65 6.80 -9.63
C THR A 20 1.85 5.48 -8.91
N CYS A 21 3.02 4.85 -9.03
CA CYS A 21 3.36 3.63 -8.28
C CYS A 21 3.29 3.85 -6.76
N ALA A 22 3.78 4.98 -6.26
CA ALA A 22 3.73 5.31 -4.84
C ALA A 22 2.28 5.42 -4.33
N ILE A 23 1.41 6.08 -5.09
CA ILE A 23 -0.02 6.19 -4.78
C ILE A 23 -0.69 4.80 -4.79
N LEU A 24 -0.37 3.94 -5.76
CA LEU A 24 -0.88 2.58 -5.78
C LEU A 24 -0.46 1.82 -4.51
N VAL A 25 0.80 1.93 -4.08
CA VAL A 25 1.26 1.32 -2.83
C VAL A 25 0.49 1.85 -1.62
N LEU A 26 0.28 3.18 -1.54
CA LEU A 26 -0.48 3.82 -0.46
C LEU A 26 -1.94 3.36 -0.36
N ILE A 27 -2.54 2.94 -1.47
CA ILE A 27 -3.93 2.48 -1.51
C ILE A 27 -4.01 0.97 -1.31
N PHE A 28 -3.23 0.20 -2.06
CA PHE A 28 -3.36 -1.25 -2.13
C PHE A 28 -2.77 -1.95 -0.91
N VAL A 29 -1.58 -1.54 -0.44
CA VAL A 29 -0.94 -2.26 0.68
C VAL A 29 -1.73 -2.07 1.99
N PRO A 30 -2.14 -0.84 2.37
CA PRO A 30 -2.96 -0.66 3.57
C PRO A 30 -4.36 -1.29 3.45
N SER A 31 -4.97 -1.31 2.27
CA SER A 31 -6.27 -1.98 2.10
C SER A 31 -6.16 -3.49 2.30
N TRP A 32 -5.09 -4.13 1.82
CA TRP A 32 -4.78 -5.53 2.14
C TRP A 32 -4.60 -5.76 3.63
N GLY A 33 -3.81 -4.93 4.32
CA GLY A 33 -3.62 -5.06 5.76
C GLY A 33 -4.92 -4.90 6.54
N ARG A 34 -5.81 -3.99 6.11
CA ARG A 34 -7.15 -3.82 6.70
C ARG A 34 -8.04 -5.04 6.48
N TRP A 35 -7.99 -5.62 5.28
CA TRP A 35 -8.73 -6.84 4.97
C TRP A 35 -8.27 -8.01 5.84
N VAL A 36 -6.95 -8.22 5.98
CA VAL A 36 -6.39 -9.28 6.84
C VAL A 36 -6.82 -9.10 8.29
N ALA A 37 -6.77 -7.87 8.80
CA ALA A 37 -7.17 -7.58 10.18
C ALA A 37 -8.68 -7.78 10.43
N ALA A 38 -9.53 -7.55 9.41
CA ALA A 38 -10.97 -7.73 9.52
C ALA A 38 -11.42 -9.20 9.32
N TYR A 39 -10.55 -10.05 8.79
CA TYR A 39 -10.87 -11.43 8.44
C TYR A 39 -11.43 -12.27 9.60
N PRO A 40 -10.92 -12.18 10.85
CA PRO A 40 -11.46 -12.96 11.97
C PRO A 40 -12.93 -12.62 12.29
N ALA A 41 -13.27 -11.31 12.24
CA ALA A 41 -14.63 -10.85 12.46
C ALA A 41 -15.57 -11.31 11.33
N GLN A 42 -15.10 -11.27 10.08
CA GLN A 42 -15.86 -11.76 8.93
C GLN A 42 -16.15 -13.26 9.03
N ILE A 43 -15.20 -14.06 9.53
CA ILE A 43 -15.43 -15.48 9.77
C ILE A 43 -16.50 -15.66 10.86
N ALA A 44 -16.44 -14.92 11.96
CA ALA A 44 -17.38 -15.07 13.08
C ALA A 44 -18.85 -14.81 12.69
N GLU A 45 -19.08 -14.00 11.64
CA GLU A 45 -20.42 -13.67 11.13
C GLU A 45 -20.99 -14.73 10.16
N LEU A 46 -20.19 -15.70 9.71
CA LEU A 46 -20.65 -16.72 8.79
C LEU A 46 -21.49 -17.80 9.49
N PRO A 47 -22.61 -18.25 8.89
CA PRO A 47 -23.39 -19.35 9.43
C PRO A 47 -22.62 -20.66 9.27
N PHE A 48 -22.20 -21.26 10.37
CA PHE A 48 -21.59 -22.59 10.40
C PHE A 48 -22.56 -23.66 10.91
N PRO A 49 -22.43 -24.91 10.44
CA PRO A 49 -23.08 -26.06 11.07
C PRO A 49 -22.70 -26.14 12.56
N PRO A 50 -23.61 -26.55 13.44
CA PRO A 50 -23.38 -26.58 14.89
C PRO A 50 -22.20 -27.48 15.29
N GLU A 51 -21.87 -28.50 14.50
CA GLU A 51 -20.72 -29.36 14.72
C GLU A 51 -19.38 -28.66 14.43
N ALA A 52 -19.36 -27.70 13.50
CA ALA A 52 -18.17 -26.98 13.08
C ALA A 52 -17.96 -25.66 13.85
N ALA A 53 -19.04 -25.07 14.37
CA ALA A 53 -19.01 -23.81 15.12
C ALA A 53 -17.95 -23.74 16.24
N PRO A 54 -17.80 -24.73 17.15
CA PRO A 54 -16.78 -24.65 18.20
C PRO A 54 -15.34 -24.74 17.65
N MET A 55 -15.15 -25.47 16.56
CA MET A 55 -13.84 -25.65 15.93
C MET A 55 -13.41 -24.36 15.23
N VAL A 56 -14.33 -23.71 14.51
CA VAL A 56 -14.08 -22.41 13.87
C VAL A 56 -13.80 -21.35 14.93
N ALA A 57 -14.62 -21.27 15.99
CA ALA A 57 -14.41 -20.33 17.09
C ALA A 57 -13.05 -20.51 17.79
N GLY A 58 -12.61 -21.76 17.98
CA GLY A 58 -11.28 -22.04 18.53
C GLY A 58 -10.14 -21.58 17.63
N ILE A 59 -10.27 -21.78 16.31
CA ILE A 59 -9.27 -21.35 15.32
C ILE A 59 -9.22 -19.82 15.23
N THR A 60 -10.36 -19.14 15.17
CA THR A 60 -10.40 -17.67 15.15
C THR A 60 -9.93 -17.06 16.47
N ALA A 61 -10.18 -17.69 17.63
CA ALA A 61 -9.64 -17.22 18.90
C ALA A 61 -8.10 -17.33 18.96
N LEU A 62 -7.52 -18.39 18.36
CA LEU A 62 -6.08 -18.60 18.35
C LEU A 62 -5.36 -17.71 17.33
N ILE A 63 -5.90 -17.62 16.11
CA ILE A 63 -5.25 -16.99 14.96
C ILE A 63 -5.72 -15.53 14.76
N GLY A 64 -6.90 -15.17 15.27
CA GLY A 64 -7.50 -13.85 15.10
C GLY A 64 -6.61 -12.70 15.55
N PRO A 65 -6.10 -12.70 16.81
CA PRO A 65 -5.19 -11.66 17.28
C PRO A 65 -3.90 -11.54 16.44
N LEU A 66 -3.40 -12.68 15.93
CA LEU A 66 -2.23 -12.69 15.05
C LEU A 66 -2.54 -12.02 13.71
N LEU A 67 -3.69 -12.31 13.11
CA LEU A 67 -4.12 -11.70 11.84
C LEU A 67 -4.39 -10.20 12.00
N GLU A 68 -5.01 -9.79 13.10
CA GLU A 68 -5.17 -8.36 13.43
C GLU A 68 -3.82 -7.65 13.52
N GLN A 69 -2.86 -8.26 14.22
CA GLN A 69 -1.52 -7.69 14.37
C GLN A 69 -0.76 -7.63 13.03
N ILE A 70 -0.77 -8.72 12.25
CA ILE A 70 -0.15 -8.76 10.92
C ILE A 70 -0.80 -7.73 10.00
N GLY A 71 -2.13 -7.65 9.98
CA GLY A 71 -2.87 -6.68 9.19
C GLY A 71 -2.56 -5.23 9.58
N GLY A 72 -2.37 -4.96 10.87
CA GLY A 72 -1.88 -3.69 11.38
C GLY A 72 -0.47 -3.35 10.89
N TYR A 73 0.48 -4.30 10.98
CA TYR A 73 1.83 -4.08 10.47
C TYR A 73 1.88 -3.82 8.97
N ILE A 74 1.11 -4.59 8.18
CA ILE A 74 1.02 -4.38 6.72
C ILE A 74 0.52 -2.97 6.41
N GLN A 75 -0.47 -2.47 7.16
CA GLN A 75 -0.96 -1.09 7.00
C GLN A 75 0.15 -0.06 7.26
N VAL A 76 0.84 -0.16 8.39
CA VAL A 76 1.89 0.79 8.77
C VAL A 76 3.04 0.77 7.75
N VAL A 77 3.48 -0.42 7.34
CA VAL A 77 4.53 -0.59 6.34
C VAL A 77 4.09 -0.01 4.98
N GLY A 78 2.85 -0.27 4.57
CA GLY A 78 2.28 0.27 3.34
C GLY A 78 2.28 1.80 3.32
N TYR A 79 1.83 2.43 4.41
CA TYR A 79 1.87 3.89 4.54
C TYR A 79 3.30 4.43 4.53
N PHE A 80 4.21 3.82 5.29
CA PHE A 80 5.60 4.27 5.36
C PHE A 80 6.30 4.20 3.99
N ILE A 81 6.25 3.03 3.33
CA ILE A 81 6.89 2.83 2.02
C ILE A 81 6.25 3.72 0.97
N GLY A 82 4.91 3.79 0.94
CA GLY A 82 4.19 4.62 -0.02
C GLY A 82 4.50 6.11 0.14
N SER A 83 4.58 6.63 1.37
CA SER A 83 4.98 8.01 1.65
C SER A 83 6.43 8.28 1.26
N LEU A 84 7.35 7.35 1.55
CA LEU A 84 8.75 7.47 1.16
C LEU A 84 8.91 7.53 -0.36
N LEU A 85 8.24 6.63 -1.09
CA LEU A 85 8.26 6.64 -2.56
C LEU A 85 7.65 7.91 -3.14
N THR A 86 6.61 8.46 -2.50
CA THR A 86 5.98 9.73 -2.91
C THR A 86 6.98 10.88 -2.81
N LEU A 87 7.75 10.98 -1.71
CA LEU A 87 8.78 12.00 -1.54
C LEU A 87 9.88 11.89 -2.61
N ILE A 88 10.34 10.67 -2.89
CA ILE A 88 11.35 10.42 -3.93
C ILE A 88 10.81 10.84 -5.31
N ALA A 89 9.59 10.45 -5.63
CA ALA A 89 8.94 10.77 -6.91
C ALA A 89 8.79 12.29 -7.12
N LEU A 90 8.39 13.02 -6.06
CA LEU A 90 8.30 14.49 -6.10
C LEU A 90 9.68 15.14 -6.31
N GLY A 91 10.72 14.61 -5.68
CA GLY A 91 12.11 15.06 -5.88
C GLY A 91 12.56 14.90 -7.33
N VAL A 92 12.38 13.69 -7.89
CA VAL A 92 12.73 13.39 -9.30
C VAL A 92 11.94 14.27 -10.27
N THR A 93 10.64 14.42 -10.06
CA THR A 93 9.79 15.28 -10.90
C THR A 93 10.25 16.73 -10.86
N SER A 94 10.58 17.24 -9.67
CA SER A 94 11.06 18.62 -9.50
C SER A 94 12.38 18.87 -10.23
N ILE A 95 13.32 17.92 -10.17
CA ILE A 95 14.58 17.98 -10.92
C ILE A 95 14.29 18.03 -12.43
N GLY A 96 13.40 17.16 -12.93
CA GLY A 96 13.00 17.16 -14.34
C GLY A 96 12.43 18.50 -14.80
N VAL A 97 11.56 19.12 -14.00
CA VAL A 97 10.97 20.44 -14.29
C VAL A 97 12.03 21.53 -14.34
N VAL A 98 13.03 21.51 -13.45
CA VAL A 98 14.14 22.47 -13.45
C VAL A 98 14.96 22.35 -14.73
N PHE A 99 15.28 21.14 -15.18
CA PHE A 99 15.99 20.91 -16.44
C PHE A 99 15.17 21.32 -17.66
N ALA A 100 13.84 21.11 -17.65
CA ALA A 100 12.97 21.49 -18.75
C ALA A 100 12.79 23.02 -18.90
N ARG A 101 13.06 23.78 -17.83
CA ARG A 101 12.97 25.25 -17.81
C ARG A 101 14.28 25.96 -18.15
N ARG A 102 15.42 25.26 -18.08
CA ARG A 102 16.74 25.77 -18.46
C ARG A 102 17.00 25.51 -19.95
#